data_AF-A0A931TJU9-F1
#
_entry.id   AF-A0A931TJU9-F1
#
_cell.length_a   1.000
_cell.length_b   1.000
_cell.length_c   1.000
_cell.angle_alpha   90.00
_cell.angle_beta   90.00
_cell.angle_gamma   90.00
#
_symmetry.space_group_name_H-M   'P 1'
#
loop_
_entity.id
_entity.type
_entity.pdbx_description
1 polymer ?
#
loop_
_entity_poly.entity_id
_entity_poly.type
_entity_poly.pdbx_seq_one_letter_code
_entity_poly.pdbx_strand_id
1 'polypeptide(L)'
;MRRIVLALALLACVGTPAIAHEGHDHRIMGTVSVIHENGFEVKAARDGKVSMVVVNEKTKILREKTTATRSEIKVGDRVVVTAMTEKDAAGKETLVAREVRLANRPKR
;
A
#
# COMPACT_ATOMS: atom_id res chain seq x y z
N MET A 1 56.18 -18.03 30.69
CA MET A 1 55.77 -16.81 29.96
C MET A 1 54.75 -17.18 28.89
N ARG A 2 53.75 -16.32 28.69
CA ARG A 2 52.84 -16.22 27.54
C ARG A 2 51.79 -17.34 27.34
N ARG A 3 50.66 -17.09 28.01
CA ARG A 3 49.29 -17.52 27.67
C ARG A 3 48.99 -17.10 26.22
N ILE A 4 48.67 -18.04 25.34
CA ILE A 4 48.07 -17.73 24.03
C ILE A 4 46.68 -18.35 24.02
N VAL A 5 45.71 -17.55 24.47
CA VAL A 5 44.28 -17.81 24.33
C VAL A 5 43.93 -17.44 22.89
N LEU A 6 43.75 -18.42 22.02
CA LEU A 6 43.18 -18.20 20.69
C LEU A 6 41.66 -18.00 20.84
N ALA A 7 41.26 -16.74 20.95
CA ALA A 7 39.86 -16.33 20.88
C ALA A 7 39.41 -16.37 19.40
N LEU A 8 38.76 -17.45 19.00
CA LEU A 8 38.05 -17.54 17.73
C LEU A 8 36.67 -16.88 17.91
N ALA A 9 36.64 -15.55 17.81
CA ALA A 9 35.39 -14.79 17.77
C ALA A 9 34.70 -15.08 16.42
N LEU A 10 33.80 -16.04 16.41
CA LEU A 10 32.91 -16.34 15.29
C LEU A 10 31.96 -15.15 15.14
N LEU A 11 32.28 -14.26 14.20
CA LEU A 11 31.51 -13.09 13.87
C LEU A 11 30.17 -13.53 13.26
N ALA A 12 29.14 -13.66 14.08
CA ALA A 12 27.78 -13.88 13.65
C ALA A 12 27.26 -12.61 12.96
N CYS A 13 27.50 -12.51 11.65
CA CYS A 13 26.75 -11.60 10.78
C CYS A 13 25.31 -12.12 10.69
N VAL A 14 24.51 -11.85 11.72
CA VAL A 14 23.06 -11.91 11.62
C VAL A 14 22.68 -10.77 10.69
N GLY A 15 22.56 -11.07 9.39
CA GLY A 15 21.97 -10.16 8.43
C GLY A 15 20.55 -9.88 8.90
N THR A 16 20.32 -8.70 9.45
CA THR A 16 18.96 -8.19 9.58
C THR A 16 18.36 -8.20 8.18
N PRO A 17 17.14 -8.71 7.96
CA PRO A 17 16.46 -8.41 6.71
C PRO A 17 16.34 -6.89 6.67
N ALA A 18 17.15 -6.27 5.83
CA ALA A 18 16.95 -4.89 5.46
C ALA A 18 15.56 -4.85 4.86
N ILE A 19 14.59 -4.30 5.60
CA ILE A 19 13.34 -3.83 5.01
C ILE A 19 13.76 -2.68 4.12
N ALA A 20 14.15 -2.99 2.89
CA ALA A 20 14.28 -2.00 1.84
C ALA A 20 12.88 -1.45 1.64
N HIS A 21 12.62 -0.23 2.12
CA HIS A 21 11.43 0.52 1.75
C HIS A 21 11.58 0.98 0.30
N GLU A 22 11.44 0.06 -0.65
CA GLU A 22 11.32 0.41 -2.07
C GLU A 22 9.88 0.83 -2.35
N GLY A 23 9.58 2.12 -2.23
CA GLY A 23 8.27 2.61 -2.63
C GLY A 23 8.18 4.12 -2.53
N HIS A 24 8.26 4.80 -3.68
CA HIS A 24 7.77 6.18 -3.75
C HIS A 24 6.24 6.15 -3.66
N ASP A 25 5.65 7.13 -2.98
CA ASP A 25 4.20 7.27 -2.95
C ASP A 25 3.66 7.48 -4.38
N HIS A 26 2.85 6.54 -4.86
CA HIS A 26 2.10 6.63 -6.09
C HIS A 26 0.74 7.30 -5.82
N ARG A 27 0.48 8.41 -6.51
CA ARG A 27 -0.81 9.09 -6.42
C ARG A 27 -1.65 8.81 -7.65
N ILE A 28 -2.79 8.14 -7.45
CA ILE A 28 -3.73 7.74 -8.51
C ILE A 28 -5.02 8.51 -8.30
N MET A 29 -5.49 9.21 -9.33
CA MET A 29 -6.79 9.89 -9.33
C MET A 29 -7.69 9.24 -10.37
N GLY A 30 -8.89 8.84 -9.99
CA GLY A 30 -9.74 8.08 -10.89
C GLY A 30 -11.10 7.70 -10.34
N THR A 31 -11.68 6.68 -10.96
CA THR A 31 -12.99 6.11 -10.58
C THR A 31 -12.83 4.64 -10.24
N VAL A 32 -13.49 4.21 -9.16
CA VAL A 32 -13.55 2.79 -8.78
C VAL A 32 -14.31 2.01 -9.84
N SER A 33 -13.66 1.04 -10.48
CA SER A 33 -14.27 0.21 -11.54
C SER A 33 -14.76 -1.14 -11.01
N VAL A 34 -14.03 -1.75 -10.07
CA VAL A 34 -14.33 -3.07 -9.52
C VAL A 34 -13.99 -3.09 -8.02
N ILE A 35 -14.81 -3.77 -7.22
CA ILE A 35 -14.54 -4.05 -5.80
C ILE A 35 -14.13 -5.51 -5.66
N HIS A 36 -13.06 -5.75 -4.90
CA HIS A 36 -12.55 -7.08 -4.55
C HIS A 36 -12.58 -7.26 -3.03
N GLU A 37 -12.34 -8.47 -2.54
CA GLU A 37 -12.34 -8.78 -1.10
C GLU A 37 -11.29 -8.01 -0.30
N ASN A 38 -10.13 -7.69 -0.88
CA ASN A 38 -9.03 -7.00 -0.18
C ASN A 38 -8.62 -5.70 -0.86
N GLY A 39 -9.45 -5.16 -1.74
CA GLY A 39 -9.05 -4.01 -2.55
C GLY A 39 -10.09 -3.61 -3.58
N PHE A 40 -9.67 -2.76 -4.51
CA PHE A 40 -10.50 -2.31 -5.61
C PHE A 40 -9.62 -1.88 -6.79
N GLU A 41 -10.22 -1.88 -7.97
CA GLU A 41 -9.58 -1.33 -9.17
C GLU A 41 -9.94 0.14 -9.34
N VAL A 42 -8.95 0.94 -9.72
CA VAL A 42 -9.14 2.35 -10.08
C VAL A 42 -8.79 2.53 -11.54
N LYS A 43 -9.77 3.02 -12.32
CA LYS A 43 -9.52 3.56 -13.65
C LYS A 43 -9.03 5.00 -13.51
N ALA A 44 -7.77 5.24 -13.84
CA ALA A 44 -7.15 6.55 -13.76
C ALA A 44 -7.83 7.53 -14.73
N ALA A 45 -8.09 8.75 -14.25
CA ALA A 45 -8.82 9.76 -15.01
C ALA A 45 -8.01 10.35 -16.18
N ARG A 46 -6.67 10.30 -16.11
CA ARG A 46 -5.78 10.93 -17.09
C ARG A 46 -5.56 10.08 -18.34
N ASP A 47 -5.25 8.80 -18.15
CA ASP A 47 -4.83 7.88 -19.21
C ASP A 47 -5.72 6.62 -19.32
N GLY A 48 -6.72 6.49 -18.44
CA GLY A 48 -7.60 5.33 -18.42
C GLY A 48 -6.95 4.05 -17.91
N LYS A 49 -5.70 4.09 -17.43
CA LYS A 49 -5.00 2.92 -16.89
C LYS A 49 -5.77 2.37 -15.69
N VAL A 50 -5.95 1.05 -15.67
CA VAL A 50 -6.57 0.36 -14.54
C VAL A 50 -5.49 -0.18 -13.62
N SER A 51 -5.58 0.16 -12.34
CA SER A 51 -4.66 -0.30 -11.30
C SER A 51 -5.44 -1.00 -10.19
N MET A 52 -5.03 -2.20 -9.82
CA MET A 52 -5.52 -2.88 -8.62
C MET A 52 -4.84 -2.30 -7.39
N VAL A 53 -5.64 -1.86 -6.42
CA VAL A 53 -5.19 -1.27 -5.16
C VAL A 53 -5.65 -2.13 -4.00
N VAL A 54 -4.71 -2.59 -3.18
CA VAL A 54 -4.96 -3.34 -1.95
C VAL A 54 -5.25 -2.35 -0.81
N VAL A 55 -6.26 -2.67 -0.01
CA VAL A 55 -6.64 -1.94 1.21
C VAL A 55 -6.45 -2.88 2.38
N ASN A 56 -5.70 -2.46 3.38
CA ASN A 56 -5.49 -3.22 4.61
C ASN A 56 -5.81 -2.36 5.85
N GLU A 57 -5.59 -2.90 7.03
CA GLU A 57 -5.89 -2.24 8.31
C GLU A 57 -5.08 -0.95 8.54
N LYS A 58 -3.95 -0.78 7.83
CA LYS A 58 -3.12 0.44 7.90
C LYS A 58 -3.59 1.52 6.94
N THR A 59 -4.48 1.19 5.99
CA THR A 59 -5.01 2.14 5.01
C THR A 59 -5.95 3.14 5.69
N LYS A 60 -5.62 4.42 5.62
CA LYS A 60 -6.51 5.49 6.06
C LYS A 60 -7.55 5.77 4.99
N ILE A 61 -8.83 5.65 5.31
CA ILE A 61 -9.93 5.93 4.37
C ILE A 61 -10.67 7.17 4.86
N LEU A 62 -10.81 8.16 3.98
CA LEU A 62 -11.47 9.42 4.26
C LEU A 62 -12.56 9.69 3.22
N ARG A 63 -13.69 10.23 3.66
CA ARG A 63 -14.62 10.95 2.79
C ARG A 63 -14.68 12.39 3.28
N GLU A 64 -14.25 13.32 2.43
CA GLU A 64 -13.98 14.71 2.80
C GLU A 64 -13.02 14.84 3.99
N LYS A 65 -13.54 15.19 5.18
CA LYS A 65 -12.78 15.35 6.43
C LYS A 65 -13.09 14.25 7.46
N THR A 66 -13.98 13.32 7.13
CA THR A 66 -14.47 12.29 8.06
C THR A 66 -13.84 10.95 7.70
N THR A 67 -13.47 10.17 8.72
CA THR A 67 -13.06 8.78 8.56
C THR A 67 -14.19 7.98 7.94
N ALA A 68 -13.88 7.22 6.90
CA ALA A 68 -14.78 6.28 6.26
C ALA A 68 -14.23 4.86 6.42
N THR A 69 -15.05 3.88 6.07
CA THR A 69 -14.70 2.47 6.12
C THR A 69 -14.62 1.87 4.72
N ARG A 70 -13.98 0.70 4.60
CA ARG A 70 -13.84 0.02 3.30
C ARG A 70 -15.19 -0.30 2.64
N SER A 71 -16.22 -0.61 3.43
CA SER A 71 -17.58 -0.91 2.93
C SER A 71 -18.28 0.29 2.29
N GLU A 72 -17.78 1.51 2.51
CA GLU A 72 -18.34 2.73 1.93
C GLU A 72 -17.79 3.06 0.54
N ILE A 73 -16.69 2.41 0.14
CA ILE A 73 -16.11 2.48 -1.20
C ILE A 73 -17.01 1.66 -2.12
N LYS A 74 -17.55 2.30 -3.16
CA LYS A 74 -18.42 1.62 -4.14
C LYS A 74 -17.94 1.89 -5.55
N VAL A 75 -18.28 0.98 -6.46
CA VAL A 75 -18.10 1.19 -7.91
C VAL A 75 -18.73 2.52 -8.32
N GLY A 76 -18.02 3.29 -9.14
CA GLY A 76 -18.40 4.62 -9.57
C GLY A 76 -17.94 5.76 -8.66
N ASP A 77 -17.40 5.48 -7.47
CA ASP A 77 -16.82 6.51 -6.62
C ASP A 77 -15.60 7.15 -7.29
N ARG A 78 -15.54 8.48 -7.24
CA ARG A 78 -14.30 9.21 -7.56
C ARG A 78 -13.37 9.15 -6.36
N VAL A 79 -12.12 8.80 -6.61
CA VAL A 79 -11.12 8.58 -5.57
C VAL A 79 -9.79 9.23 -5.91
N VAL A 80 -9.08 9.62 -4.85
CA VAL A 80 -7.64 9.89 -4.87
C VAL A 80 -6.98 8.87 -3.95
N VAL A 81 -6.10 8.04 -4.49
CA VAL A 81 -5.38 7.01 -3.77
C VAL A 81 -3.91 7.41 -3.70
N THR A 82 -3.34 7.40 -2.50
CA THR A 82 -1.90 7.38 -2.27
C THR A 82 -1.52 5.96 -1.89
N ALA A 83 -0.70 5.30 -2.70
CA ALA A 83 -0.31 3.90 -2.51
C ALA A 83 1.21 3.73 -2.63
N MET A 84 1.74 2.67 -2.05
CA MET A 84 3.13 2.24 -2.22
C MET A 84 3.18 0.88 -2.89
N THR A 85 4.26 0.60 -3.61
CA THR A 85 4.54 -0.75 -4.07
C THR A 85 5.09 -1.57 -2.91
N GLU A 86 4.47 -2.70 -2.59
CA GLU A 86 4.94 -3.65 -1.59
C GLU A 86 5.01 -5.05 -2.21
N LYS A 87 5.97 -5.86 -1.80
CA LYS A 87 6.06 -7.27 -2.21
C LYS A 87 5.17 -8.11 -1.31
N ASP A 88 4.30 -8.92 -1.93
CA ASP A 88 3.52 -9.92 -1.20
C ASP A 88 4.38 -11.11 -0.76
N ALA A 89 3.77 -12.09 -0.09
CA ALA A 89 4.47 -13.28 0.41
C ALA A 89 5.11 -14.14 -0.70
N ALA A 90 4.66 -14.00 -1.96
CA ALA A 90 5.23 -14.66 -3.12
C ALA A 90 6.29 -13.80 -3.84
N GLY A 91 6.62 -12.62 -3.29
CA GLY A 91 7.59 -11.69 -3.86
C GLY A 91 7.04 -10.83 -5.01
N LYS A 92 5.73 -10.88 -5.28
CA LYS A 92 5.09 -10.10 -6.34
C LYS A 92 4.79 -8.69 -5.85
N GLU A 93 5.10 -7.71 -6.69
CA GLU A 93 4.78 -6.30 -6.42
C GLU A 93 3.26 -6.04 -6.47
N THR A 94 2.77 -5.35 -5.45
CA THR A 94 1.37 -4.99 -5.26
C THR A 94 1.26 -3.53 -4.85
N LEU A 95 0.22 -2.82 -5.29
CA LEU A 95 -0.03 -1.45 -4.84
C LEU A 95 -0.87 -1.48 -3.57
N VAL A 96 -0.30 -1.10 -2.45
CA VAL A 96 -0.95 -1.05 -1.14
C VAL A 96 -1.29 0.39 -0.80
N ALA A 97 -2.56 0.68 -0.53
CA ALA A 97 -3.01 2.03 -0.20
C ALA A 97 -2.55 2.46 1.20
N ARG A 98 -1.93 3.64 1.27
CA ARG A 98 -1.71 4.37 2.53
C ARG A 98 -2.90 5.24 2.88
N GLU A 99 -3.44 5.94 1.87
CA GLU A 99 -4.61 6.79 2.02
C GLU A 99 -5.54 6.67 0.81
N VAL A 100 -6.84 6.55 1.07
CA VAL A 100 -7.91 6.61 0.07
C VAL A 100 -8.83 7.78 0.43
N ARG A 101 -8.92 8.77 -0.46
CA ARG A 101 -9.88 9.87 -0.35
C ARG A 101 -11.04 9.68 -1.32
N LEU A 102 -12.21 9.46 -0.77
CA LEU A 102 -13.48 9.39 -1.50
C LEU A 102 -13.99 10.81 -1.73
N ALA A 103 -14.36 11.11 -2.98
CA ALA A 103 -15.10 12.32 -3.29
C ALA A 103 -16.51 12.27 -2.67
N ASN A 104 -17.11 13.45 -2.51
CA ASN A 104 -18.49 13.54 -2.09
C ASN A 104 -19.41 12.99 -3.20
N ARG A 105 -20.37 12.14 -2.82
CA ARG A 105 -21.43 11.73 -3.75
C ARG A 105 -22.46 12.86 -3.77
N PRO A 106 -22.86 13.38 -4.94
CA PRO A 106 -23.99 14.30 -4.98
C PRO A 106 -25.19 13.62 -4.31
N LYS A 107 -25.85 14.31 -3.38
CA LYS A 107 -27.17 13.88 -2.89
C LYS A 107 -28.08 13.84 -4.12
N ARG A 108 -28.48 12.64 -4.52
CA ARG A 108 -29.53 12.46 -5.52
C ARG A 108 -30.88 12.72 -4.87
#